data_AF-A0A6B2G1Z1-F1
#
_entry.id   AF-A0A6B2G1Z1-F1
#
_cell.length_a   1.000
_cell.length_b   1.000
_cell.length_c   1.000
_cell.angle_alpha   90.00
_cell.angle_beta   90.00
_cell.angle_gamma   90.00
#
_symmetry.space_group_name_H-M   'P 1'
#
loop_
_entity.id
_entity.type
_entity.pdbx_description
1 polymer ?
#
loop_
_entity_poly.entity_id
_entity_poly.type
_entity_poly.pdbx_seq_one_letter_code
_entity_poly.pdbx_strand_id
1 'polypeptide(L)'
;MLSLLFLIFSAKLFLINLSFQSYKNIDNEINPCISYSSHSNNIGCSSKFQGSSGEIYFIKNEDDIQNFLSFQSNSKYIIVIHADVLSIKNIENLEKTRKIAGIVVLVIKGKRPETQSYENTCLDQPNDYYSSHAEYKQCKNNSWNPHGQNMMERSYSYPMIIIKNQANIDLITSCYENKNAKNLYPKCGISMNILMNSFSMTTPECIRKDEHYFGLNENRFCFNLAAQNIYVPFLSNKTSNRYLVVSTKLDTRCLFSEACLGANSELTSIMVFLSMIHTLSKFKKEIQNNSTKNILFIGFDGVLDFVT
;
A
#
# COMPACT_ATOMS: atom_id res chain seq x y z
N MET A 1 48.44 7.16 -27.56
CA MET A 1 47.24 6.43 -27.07
C MET A 1 46.98 6.58 -25.57
N LEU A 2 47.99 6.70 -24.69
CA LEU A 2 47.78 6.85 -23.23
C LEU A 2 47.09 8.16 -22.80
N SER A 3 47.29 9.26 -23.53
CA SER A 3 46.73 10.59 -23.20
C SER A 3 45.21 10.68 -23.35
N LEU A 4 44.63 9.96 -24.34
CA LEU A 4 43.17 9.94 -24.55
C LEU A 4 42.45 9.15 -23.45
N LEU A 5 43.07 8.09 -22.93
CA LEU A 5 42.49 7.25 -21.86
C LEU A 5 42.37 8.01 -20.53
N PHE A 6 43.33 8.87 -20.20
CA PHE A 6 43.29 9.69 -18.98
C PHE A 6 42.19 10.75 -19.02
N LEU A 7 41.96 11.37 -20.18
CA LEU A 7 40.88 12.35 -20.40
C LEU A 7 39.49 11.70 -20.32
N ILE A 8 39.33 10.47 -20.81
CA ILE A 8 38.05 9.75 -20.73
C ILE A 8 37.76 9.32 -19.29
N PHE A 9 38.80 8.92 -18.53
CA PHE A 9 38.64 8.52 -17.13
C PHE A 9 38.32 9.72 -16.22
N SER A 10 38.97 10.87 -16.43
CA SER A 10 38.69 12.09 -15.66
C SER A 10 37.30 12.66 -15.98
N ALA A 11 36.87 12.62 -17.24
CA ALA A 11 35.52 13.05 -17.63
C ALA A 11 34.43 12.15 -17.02
N LYS A 12 34.63 10.83 -16.98
CA LYS A 12 33.71 9.91 -16.29
C LYS A 12 33.64 10.18 -14.79
N LEU A 13 34.77 10.40 -14.13
CA LEU A 13 34.78 10.71 -12.70
C LEU A 13 34.07 12.04 -12.38
N PHE A 14 34.22 13.04 -13.27
CA PHE A 14 33.59 14.36 -13.11
C PHE A 14 32.07 14.31 -13.33
N LEU A 15 31.60 13.55 -14.32
CA LEU A 15 30.17 13.35 -14.59
C LEU A 15 29.42 12.66 -13.44
N ILE A 16 30.08 11.71 -12.75
CA ILE A 16 29.49 10.99 -11.60
C ILE A 16 29.33 11.92 -10.39
N ASN A 17 30.22 12.90 -10.19
CA ASN A 17 30.13 13.84 -9.06
C ASN A 17 29.08 14.94 -9.25
N LEU A 18 28.83 15.38 -10.49
CA LEU A 18 27.81 16.40 -10.81
C LEU A 18 26.37 15.92 -10.54
N SER A 19 26.07 14.63 -10.76
CA SER A 19 24.75 14.06 -10.51
C SER A 19 24.40 14.06 -9.01
N PHE A 20 25.37 13.78 -8.14
CA PHE A 20 25.19 13.81 -6.69
C PHE A 20 24.94 15.22 -6.11
N GLN A 21 25.35 16.27 -6.82
CA GLN A 21 25.19 17.65 -6.32
C GLN A 21 23.79 18.24 -6.61
N SER A 22 23.05 17.64 -7.55
CA SER A 22 21.73 18.12 -7.99
C SER A 22 20.56 17.32 -7.42
N TYR A 23 20.81 16.08 -6.98
CA TYR A 23 19.78 15.19 -6.43
C TYR A 23 20.10 14.84 -4.98
N LYS A 24 19.09 14.95 -4.13
CA LYS A 24 19.15 14.42 -2.78
C LYS A 24 18.18 13.27 -2.67
N ASN A 25 18.71 12.08 -2.37
CA ASN A 25 17.86 10.93 -2.11
C ASN A 25 17.07 11.14 -0.82
N ILE A 26 15.82 10.70 -0.87
CA ILE A 26 14.98 10.58 0.31
C ILE A 26 15.14 9.12 0.71
N ASP A 27 15.87 8.89 1.80
CA ASP A 27 16.17 7.55 2.29
C ASP A 27 15.38 7.27 3.58
N ASN A 28 15.13 5.99 3.86
CA ASN A 28 14.46 5.48 5.05
C ASN A 28 12.93 5.73 5.14
N GLU A 29 12.20 4.69 5.55
CA GLU A 29 10.75 4.73 5.89
C GLU A 29 9.83 5.34 4.81
N ILE A 30 10.18 5.17 3.54
CA ILE A 30 9.28 5.46 2.42
C ILE A 30 8.48 4.20 2.15
N ASN A 31 7.16 4.30 2.30
CA ASN A 31 6.28 3.17 2.02
C ASN A 31 5.51 3.48 0.73
N PRO A 32 5.74 2.76 -0.37
CA PRO A 32 5.03 3.00 -1.62
C PRO A 32 3.64 2.38 -1.62
N CYS A 33 2.76 2.95 -2.43
CA CYS A 33 1.61 2.24 -2.95
C CYS A 33 2.07 1.34 -4.09
N ILE A 34 1.80 0.04 -3.99
CA ILE A 34 2.19 -0.97 -4.99
C ILE A 34 0.96 -1.50 -5.71
N SER A 35 1.17 -2.08 -6.89
CA SER A 35 0.08 -2.62 -7.69
C SER A 35 -0.22 -4.07 -7.36
N TYR A 36 -1.50 -4.41 -7.33
CA TYR A 36 -1.98 -5.79 -7.31
C TYR A 36 -2.86 -6.04 -8.54
N SER A 37 -2.81 -7.24 -9.08
CA SER A 37 -3.66 -7.66 -10.20
C SER A 37 -4.52 -8.84 -9.78
N SER A 38 -5.77 -8.82 -10.23
CA SER A 38 -6.71 -9.93 -10.14
C SER A 38 -7.03 -10.47 -11.53
N HIS A 39 -7.96 -11.42 -11.62
CA HIS A 39 -8.38 -12.01 -12.89
C HIS A 39 -8.87 -10.96 -13.90
N SER A 40 -9.55 -9.91 -13.44
CA SER A 40 -10.20 -8.93 -14.31
C SER A 40 -9.68 -7.50 -14.15
N ASN A 41 -9.11 -7.15 -12.98
CA ASN A 41 -8.83 -5.76 -12.63
C ASN A 41 -7.41 -5.62 -12.07
N ASN A 42 -6.87 -4.40 -12.17
CA ASN A 42 -5.64 -4.01 -11.52
C ASN A 42 -5.91 -2.83 -10.59
N ILE A 43 -5.27 -2.85 -9.43
CA ILE A 43 -5.41 -1.85 -8.38
C ILE A 43 -4.03 -1.40 -7.90
N GLY A 44 -3.98 -0.31 -7.15
CA GLY A 44 -2.75 0.27 -6.63
C GLY A 44 -2.11 1.26 -7.60
N CYS A 45 -0.79 1.43 -7.50
CA CYS A 45 -0.07 2.54 -8.13
C CYS A 45 1.13 2.09 -8.96
N SER A 46 1.51 2.90 -9.95
CA SER A 46 2.73 2.70 -10.72
C SER A 46 3.27 4.03 -11.26
N SER A 47 4.60 4.16 -11.30
CA SER A 47 5.24 5.25 -12.05
C SER A 47 5.34 4.93 -13.54
N LYS A 48 5.68 5.95 -14.34
CA LYS A 48 6.07 5.73 -15.73
C LYS A 48 7.40 4.98 -15.82
N PHE A 49 7.68 4.40 -16.98
CA PHE A 49 8.89 3.59 -17.24
C PHE A 49 10.21 4.30 -16.92
N GLN A 50 10.29 5.62 -17.13
CA GLN A 50 11.47 6.43 -16.83
C GLN A 50 11.36 7.19 -15.50
N GLY A 51 10.46 6.74 -14.62
CA GLY A 51 10.06 7.45 -13.42
C GLY A 51 9.06 8.58 -13.70
N SER A 52 8.51 9.10 -12.62
CA SER A 52 7.60 10.24 -12.62
C SER A 52 8.23 11.40 -11.86
N SER A 53 8.45 12.51 -12.54
CA SER A 53 9.06 13.72 -11.97
C SER A 53 8.16 14.93 -12.16
N GLY A 54 8.21 15.88 -11.23
CA GLY A 54 7.46 17.13 -11.31
C GLY A 54 7.86 18.16 -10.25
N GLU A 55 7.42 19.40 -10.45
CA GLU A 55 7.57 20.47 -9.45
C GLU A 55 6.71 20.15 -8.22
N ILE A 56 7.21 20.45 -7.02
CA ILE A 56 6.46 20.23 -5.79
C ILE A 56 5.31 21.25 -5.67
N TYR A 57 4.09 20.76 -5.43
CA TYR A 57 2.96 21.58 -5.00
C TYR A 57 2.44 21.07 -3.65
N PHE A 58 2.42 21.93 -2.63
CA PHE A 58 2.00 21.57 -1.27
C PHE A 58 0.49 21.76 -1.09
N ILE A 59 -0.16 20.78 -0.48
CA ILE A 59 -1.57 20.80 -0.08
C ILE A 59 -1.64 20.49 1.41
N LYS A 60 -1.78 21.54 2.22
CA LYS A 60 -1.82 21.45 3.69
C LYS A 60 -3.25 21.36 4.22
N ASN A 61 -4.23 21.83 3.44
CA ASN A 61 -5.65 21.89 3.77
C ASN A 61 -6.52 21.87 2.49
N GLU A 62 -7.85 21.94 2.65
CA GLU A 62 -8.82 21.95 1.55
C GLU A 62 -8.74 23.22 0.67
N ASP A 63 -8.34 24.36 1.22
CA ASP A 63 -8.22 25.61 0.46
C ASP A 63 -7.10 25.51 -0.60
N ASP A 64 -5.98 24.86 -0.23
CA ASP A 64 -4.88 24.57 -1.16
C ASP A 64 -5.32 23.69 -2.33
N ILE A 65 -6.32 22.81 -2.13
CA ILE A 65 -6.91 22.03 -3.22
C ILE A 65 -7.61 22.97 -4.20
N GLN A 66 -8.48 23.87 -3.71
CA GLN A 66 -9.20 24.80 -4.58
C GLN A 66 -8.25 25.73 -5.35
N ASN A 67 -7.17 26.16 -4.70
CA ASN A 67 -6.10 26.92 -5.33
C ASN A 67 -5.44 26.12 -6.46
N PHE A 68 -5.13 24.83 -6.25
CA PHE A 68 -4.55 23.98 -7.28
C PHE A 68 -5.51 23.72 -8.46
N LEU A 69 -6.80 23.54 -8.18
CA LEU A 69 -7.81 23.29 -9.21
C LEU A 69 -7.94 24.49 -10.16
N SER A 70 -7.94 25.72 -9.62
CA SER A 70 -8.03 26.97 -10.39
C SER A 70 -6.71 27.38 -11.05
N PHE A 71 -5.57 26.90 -10.53
CA PHE A 71 -4.24 27.25 -11.00
C PHE A 71 -4.01 26.83 -12.47
N GLN A 72 -3.85 27.79 -13.38
CA GLN A 72 -3.59 27.51 -14.79
C GLN A 72 -2.10 27.22 -15.03
N SER A 73 -1.78 25.97 -15.34
CA SER A 73 -0.43 25.53 -15.71
C SER A 73 -0.50 24.26 -16.56
N ASN A 74 0.43 24.15 -17.51
CA ASN A 74 0.61 22.96 -18.34
C ASN A 74 1.66 22.00 -17.77
N SER A 75 2.32 22.38 -16.67
CA SER A 75 3.33 21.57 -16.01
C SER A 75 2.72 20.40 -15.23
N LYS A 76 3.53 19.37 -15.00
CA LYS A 76 3.19 18.27 -14.11
C LYS A 76 3.76 18.51 -12.72
N TYR A 77 2.97 18.18 -11.71
CA TYR A 77 3.28 18.44 -10.30
C TYR A 77 3.35 17.14 -9.51
N ILE A 78 4.29 17.10 -8.56
CA ILE A 78 4.25 16.15 -7.45
C ILE A 78 3.46 16.82 -6.33
N ILE A 79 2.29 16.24 -6.03
CA ILE A 79 1.43 16.76 -4.98
C ILE A 79 1.95 16.26 -3.64
N VAL A 80 2.36 17.17 -2.77
CA VAL A 80 2.74 16.88 -1.39
C VAL A 80 1.56 17.21 -0.50
N ILE A 81 0.87 16.20 0.00
CA ILE A 81 -0.40 16.33 0.72
C ILE A 81 -0.26 15.80 2.15
N HIS A 82 -0.91 16.44 3.12
CA HIS A 82 -1.00 15.86 4.46
C HIS A 82 -2.00 14.70 4.51
N ALA A 83 -1.71 13.68 5.33
CA ALA A 83 -2.54 12.47 5.44
C ALA A 83 -4.00 12.74 5.88
N ASP A 84 -4.23 13.77 6.70
CA ASP A 84 -5.56 14.20 7.16
C ASP A 84 -6.42 14.83 6.05
N VAL A 85 -5.79 15.36 4.99
CA VAL A 85 -6.48 15.94 3.82
C VAL A 85 -6.64 14.90 2.70
N LEU A 86 -5.93 13.77 2.77
CA LEU A 86 -6.03 12.72 1.77
C LEU A 86 -7.43 12.09 1.79
N SER A 87 -8.17 12.23 0.69
CA SER A 87 -9.45 11.56 0.54
C SER A 87 -9.72 11.20 -0.91
N ILE A 88 -10.58 10.20 -1.12
CA ILE A 88 -11.03 9.80 -2.47
C ILE A 88 -11.56 10.99 -3.26
N LYS A 89 -12.41 11.82 -2.64
CA LYS A 89 -13.00 13.03 -3.23
C LYS A 89 -11.92 14.00 -3.71
N ASN A 90 -10.90 14.21 -2.88
CA ASN A 90 -9.82 15.15 -3.17
C ASN A 90 -8.93 14.63 -4.29
N ILE A 91 -8.57 13.34 -4.25
CA ILE A 91 -7.81 12.70 -5.33
C ILE A 91 -8.56 12.80 -6.67
N GLU A 92 -9.85 12.49 -6.71
CA GLU A 92 -10.65 12.60 -7.95
C GLU A 92 -10.68 14.03 -8.50
N ASN A 93 -10.79 15.03 -7.64
CA ASN A 93 -10.77 16.42 -8.07
C ASN A 93 -9.41 16.81 -8.64
N LEU A 94 -8.31 16.40 -7.99
CA LEU A 94 -6.96 16.62 -8.49
C LEU A 94 -6.73 15.90 -9.82
N GLU A 95 -7.24 14.68 -10.00
CA GLU A 95 -7.10 13.89 -11.23
C GLU A 95 -7.75 14.56 -12.45
N LYS A 96 -8.91 15.22 -12.26
CA LYS A 96 -9.60 15.98 -13.32
C LYS A 96 -8.72 17.07 -13.93
N THR A 97 -7.77 17.61 -13.17
CA THR A 97 -6.83 18.62 -13.69
C THR A 97 -5.85 18.07 -14.73
N ARG A 98 -5.61 16.75 -14.71
CA ARG A 98 -4.56 16.07 -15.49
C ARG A 98 -3.16 16.65 -15.24
N LYS A 99 -2.90 17.31 -14.11
CA LYS A 99 -1.60 17.91 -13.77
C LYS A 99 -0.74 17.06 -12.83
N ILE A 100 -1.27 15.95 -12.32
CA ILE A 100 -0.54 15.08 -11.38
C ILE A 100 0.53 14.26 -12.11
N ALA A 101 1.76 14.26 -11.58
CA ALA A 101 2.81 13.30 -11.91
C ALA A 101 3.02 12.25 -10.81
N GLY A 102 2.66 12.55 -9.57
CA GLY A 102 2.70 11.63 -8.43
C GLY A 102 2.28 12.31 -7.14
N ILE A 103 2.14 11.54 -6.07
CA ILE A 103 1.66 12.02 -4.77
C ILE A 103 2.61 11.58 -3.66
N VAL A 104 2.94 12.51 -2.76
CA VAL A 104 3.69 12.27 -1.54
C VAL A 104 2.78 12.62 -0.37
N VAL A 105 2.47 11.63 0.45
CA VAL A 105 1.62 11.77 1.63
C VAL A 105 2.50 11.96 2.85
N LEU A 106 2.32 13.06 3.57
CA LEU A 106 3.07 13.36 4.78
C LEU A 106 2.23 13.07 6.02
N VAL A 107 2.77 12.27 6.94
CA VAL A 107 2.15 12.01 8.24
C VAL A 107 2.68 13.03 9.24
N ILE A 108 1.89 14.07 9.50
CA ILE A 108 2.25 15.12 10.46
C ILE A 108 1.83 14.69 11.87
N LYS A 109 2.78 14.71 12.81
CA LYS A 109 2.50 14.37 14.22
C LYS A 109 1.41 15.28 14.78
N GLY A 110 0.43 14.69 15.44
CA GLY A 110 -0.72 15.42 16.03
C GLY A 110 -1.83 15.79 15.05
N LYS A 111 -1.68 15.53 13.74
CA LYS A 111 -2.73 15.76 12.72
C LYS A 111 -3.25 14.44 12.16
N ARG A 112 -3.84 13.62 13.04
CA ARG A 112 -4.49 12.38 12.61
C ARG A 112 -5.99 12.66 12.44
N PRO A 113 -6.61 12.26 11.31
CA PRO A 113 -8.05 12.37 11.17
C PRO A 113 -8.75 11.44 12.17
N GLU A 114 -9.87 11.90 12.72
CA GLU A 114 -10.67 11.13 13.69
C GLU A 114 -11.28 9.88 13.04
N THR A 115 -11.79 10.02 11.81
CA THR A 115 -12.41 8.94 11.05
C THR A 115 -11.90 8.95 9.61
N GLN A 116 -11.09 7.96 9.24
CA GLN A 116 -10.62 7.79 7.87
C GLN A 116 -10.32 6.31 7.60
N SER A 117 -10.87 5.78 6.52
CA SER A 117 -10.57 4.44 6.03
C SER A 117 -10.41 4.47 4.51
N TYR A 118 -9.25 4.04 4.01
CA TYR A 118 -8.99 3.92 2.57
C TYR A 118 -9.59 2.64 1.96
N GLU A 119 -10.02 1.71 2.82
CA GLU A 119 -10.71 0.47 2.47
C GLU A 119 -12.12 0.71 1.91
N ASN A 120 -12.75 -0.32 1.37
CA ASN A 120 -14.16 -0.27 0.94
C ASN A 120 -15.13 -0.25 2.14
N THR A 121 -16.35 0.20 1.88
CA THR A 121 -17.47 0.21 2.85
C THR A 121 -18.03 -1.18 3.15
N CYS A 122 -17.79 -2.12 2.24
CA CYS A 122 -18.14 -3.53 2.33
C CYS A 122 -16.98 -4.35 1.77
N LEU A 123 -16.44 -5.24 2.60
CA LEU A 123 -15.27 -6.06 2.28
C LEU A 123 -15.66 -7.32 1.49
N ASP A 124 -14.71 -7.88 0.74
CA ASP A 124 -14.74 -9.23 0.15
C ASP A 124 -15.96 -9.59 -0.74
N GLN A 125 -16.58 -8.60 -1.40
CA GLN A 125 -17.84 -8.79 -2.14
C GLN A 125 -17.87 -9.89 -3.22
N PRO A 126 -16.81 -10.17 -4.00
CA PRO A 126 -16.86 -11.24 -5.00
C PRO A 126 -16.93 -12.63 -4.37
N ASN A 127 -16.32 -12.79 -3.19
CA ASN A 127 -16.13 -14.08 -2.52
C ASN A 127 -17.01 -14.25 -1.27
N ASP A 128 -17.92 -13.29 -1.04
CA ASP A 128 -18.87 -13.35 0.05
C ASP A 128 -19.89 -14.49 -0.16
N TYR A 129 -20.12 -15.25 0.90
CA TYR A 129 -21.17 -16.27 0.99
C TYR A 129 -22.56 -15.70 0.62
N TYR A 130 -22.81 -14.43 0.95
CA TYR A 130 -24.07 -13.74 0.67
C TYR A 130 -24.18 -13.15 -0.73
N SER A 131 -23.20 -13.36 -1.62
CA SER A 131 -23.20 -12.84 -2.99
C SER A 131 -24.49 -13.15 -3.78
N SER A 132 -25.10 -14.32 -3.55
CA SER A 132 -26.37 -14.76 -4.15
C SER A 132 -27.63 -14.35 -3.38
N HIS A 133 -27.50 -13.82 -2.16
CA HIS A 133 -28.63 -13.47 -1.30
C HIS A 133 -29.16 -12.06 -1.62
N ALA A 134 -30.42 -11.94 -2.05
CA ALA A 134 -30.98 -10.67 -2.52
C ALA A 134 -30.93 -9.52 -1.48
N GLU A 135 -31.10 -9.88 -0.20
CA GLU A 135 -31.16 -8.99 0.95
C GLU A 135 -29.78 -8.60 1.49
N TYR A 136 -28.84 -9.55 1.56
CA TYR A 136 -27.55 -9.38 2.23
C TYR A 136 -26.39 -9.10 1.26
N LYS A 137 -26.57 -9.37 -0.04
CA LYS A 137 -25.51 -9.14 -1.03
C LYS A 137 -25.01 -7.71 -0.97
N GLN A 138 -23.70 -7.55 -1.15
CA GLN A 138 -23.04 -6.24 -1.22
C GLN A 138 -23.28 -5.37 0.02
N CYS A 139 -23.51 -5.98 1.19
CA CYS A 139 -23.76 -5.26 2.44
C CYS A 139 -24.94 -4.27 2.35
N LYS A 140 -25.95 -4.55 1.52
CA LYS A 140 -27.07 -3.63 1.26
C LYS A 140 -27.74 -3.07 2.50
N ASN A 141 -27.93 -3.90 3.52
CA ASN A 141 -28.65 -3.52 4.74
C ASN A 141 -27.73 -2.95 5.82
N ASN A 142 -26.43 -3.26 5.81
CA ASN A 142 -25.48 -2.88 6.86
C ASN A 142 -24.09 -2.64 6.28
N SER A 143 -23.54 -1.43 6.40
CA SER A 143 -22.14 -1.18 6.06
C SER A 143 -21.25 -1.51 7.27
N TRP A 144 -20.33 -2.46 7.07
CA TRP A 144 -19.32 -2.82 8.09
C TRP A 144 -18.26 -1.74 8.29
N ASN A 145 -18.04 -0.90 7.28
CA ASN A 145 -17.08 0.20 7.32
C ASN A 145 -17.70 1.50 6.75
N PRO A 146 -18.53 2.22 7.52
CA PRO A 146 -19.26 3.39 7.02
C PRO A 146 -18.35 4.55 6.58
N HIS A 147 -17.09 4.57 7.01
CA HIS A 147 -16.08 5.56 6.63
C HIS A 147 -15.16 5.09 5.49
N GLY A 148 -15.46 3.95 4.87
CA GLY A 148 -14.69 3.40 3.76
C GLY A 148 -14.73 4.32 2.52
N GLN A 149 -13.56 4.59 1.95
CA GLN A 149 -13.38 5.46 0.79
C GLN A 149 -13.06 4.71 -0.50
N ASN A 150 -12.87 3.38 -0.44
CA ASN A 150 -12.59 2.53 -1.60
C ASN A 150 -11.36 2.99 -2.42
N MET A 151 -10.39 3.64 -1.78
CA MET A 151 -9.15 4.08 -2.44
C MET A 151 -8.23 2.91 -2.76
N MET A 152 -8.25 1.86 -1.93
CA MET A 152 -7.40 0.68 -2.10
C MET A 152 -7.79 -0.19 -3.31
N GLU A 153 -9.02 -0.06 -3.80
CA GLU A 153 -9.57 -0.82 -4.94
C GLU A 153 -9.49 -0.08 -6.27
N ARG A 154 -8.69 1.00 -6.33
CA ARG A 154 -8.52 1.82 -7.53
C ARG A 154 -7.13 1.70 -8.13
N SER A 155 -7.08 1.91 -9.44
CA SER A 155 -5.87 2.00 -10.22
C SER A 155 -5.42 3.46 -10.34
N TYR A 156 -4.17 3.73 -9.99
CA TYR A 156 -3.55 5.05 -10.07
C TYR A 156 -2.37 5.02 -11.04
N SER A 157 -2.48 5.75 -12.15
CA SER A 157 -1.46 5.83 -13.21
C SER A 157 -0.27 6.75 -12.86
N TYR A 158 -0.05 6.96 -11.56
CA TYR A 158 1.00 7.75 -10.98
C TYR A 158 1.41 7.13 -9.64
N PRO A 159 2.68 7.29 -9.22
CA PRO A 159 3.15 6.71 -7.98
C PRO A 159 2.62 7.51 -6.79
N MET A 160 2.35 6.80 -5.69
CA MET A 160 2.06 7.39 -4.40
C MET A 160 2.99 6.82 -3.35
N ILE A 161 3.52 7.68 -2.48
CA ILE A 161 4.34 7.26 -1.32
C ILE A 161 3.82 7.92 -0.06
N ILE A 162 4.01 7.27 1.08
CA ILE A 162 3.79 7.87 2.40
C ILE A 162 5.12 7.99 3.15
N ILE A 163 5.31 9.15 3.77
CA ILE A 163 6.50 9.50 4.55
C ILE A 163 6.06 9.81 5.98
N LYS A 164 6.62 9.05 6.93
CA LYS A 164 6.44 9.25 8.38
C LYS A 164 7.66 9.90 9.04
N ASN A 165 8.83 9.75 8.43
CA ASN A 165 10.09 10.23 8.97
C ASN A 165 10.15 11.77 8.97
N GLN A 166 10.39 12.38 10.14
CA GLN A 166 10.40 13.83 10.30
C GLN A 166 11.51 14.51 9.50
N ALA A 167 12.70 13.92 9.40
CA ALA A 167 13.81 14.53 8.68
C ALA A 167 13.51 14.62 7.17
N ASN A 168 12.83 13.62 6.61
CA ASN A 168 12.37 13.63 5.22
C ASN A 168 11.25 14.66 4.99
N ILE A 169 10.32 14.79 5.94
CA ILE A 169 9.27 15.82 5.91
C ILE A 169 9.90 17.22 5.94
N ASP A 170 10.84 17.47 6.84
CA ASP A 170 11.52 18.76 7.00
C ASP A 170 12.33 19.11 5.76
N LEU A 171 12.97 18.12 5.13
CA LEU A 171 13.72 18.30 3.90
C LEU A 171 12.84 18.79 2.75
N ILE A 172 11.72 18.09 2.50
CA ILE A 172 10.78 18.44 1.43
C ILE A 172 10.17 19.81 1.69
N THR A 173 9.74 20.05 2.93
CA THR A 173 9.11 21.32 3.35
C THR A 173 10.08 22.49 3.20
N SER A 174 11.31 22.34 3.70
CA SER A 174 12.34 23.38 3.61
C SER A 174 12.71 23.71 2.17
N CYS A 175 12.75 22.72 1.27
CA CYS A 175 13.00 22.98 -0.15
C CYS A 175 11.87 23.83 -0.74
N TYR A 176 10.62 23.42 -0.52
CA TYR A 176 9.44 24.11 -1.04
C TYR A 176 9.34 25.56 -0.53
N GLU A 177 9.50 25.78 0.78
CA GLU A 177 9.37 27.11 1.39
C GLU A 177 10.48 28.08 0.94
N ASN A 178 11.69 27.56 0.70
CA ASN A 178 12.80 28.38 0.25
C ASN A 178 12.75 28.74 -1.24
N LYS A 179 12.09 27.93 -2.07
CA LYS A 179 12.07 28.09 -3.53
C LYS A 179 10.66 28.27 -4.10
N ASN A 180 9.85 27.22 -4.06
CA ASN A 180 8.57 27.16 -4.76
C ASN A 180 7.55 28.17 -4.21
N ALA A 181 7.45 28.28 -2.88
CA ALA A 181 6.53 29.21 -2.20
C ALA A 181 6.83 30.68 -2.52
N LYS A 182 8.11 31.02 -2.73
CA LYS A 182 8.58 32.37 -3.12
C LYS A 182 8.61 32.57 -4.63
N ASN A 183 8.16 31.57 -5.40
CA ASN A 183 8.24 31.52 -6.85
C ASN A 183 9.67 31.76 -7.42
N LEU A 184 10.70 31.32 -6.70
CA LEU A 184 12.10 31.50 -7.09
C LEU A 184 12.63 30.32 -7.91
N TYR A 185 13.38 30.61 -8.98
CA TYR A 185 14.11 29.60 -9.74
C TYR A 185 15.54 29.41 -9.20
N PRO A 186 16.11 28.19 -9.27
CA PRO A 186 15.47 26.93 -9.69
C PRO A 186 14.44 26.42 -8.66
N LYS A 187 13.35 25.82 -9.17
CA LYS A 187 12.29 25.22 -8.36
C LYS A 187 12.70 23.85 -7.82
N CYS A 188 12.17 23.48 -6.67
CA CYS A 188 12.25 22.14 -6.11
C CYS A 188 11.25 21.20 -6.80
N GLY A 189 11.74 20.02 -7.15
CA GLY A 189 10.97 18.92 -7.72
C GLY A 189 11.29 17.61 -7.02
N ILE A 190 10.42 16.62 -7.21
CA ILE A 190 10.64 15.24 -6.75
C ILE A 190 10.59 14.34 -7.97
N SER A 191 11.44 13.32 -7.98
CA SER A 191 11.42 12.23 -8.94
C SER A 191 11.14 10.92 -8.20
N MET A 192 10.16 10.16 -8.67
CA MET A 192 9.78 8.85 -8.12
C MET A 192 9.92 7.78 -9.19
N ASN A 193 10.75 6.78 -8.93
CA ASN A 193 10.93 5.62 -9.80
C ASN A 193 10.37 4.38 -9.11
N ILE A 194 9.07 4.14 -9.28
CA ILE A 194 8.30 3.06 -8.65
C ILE A 194 7.49 2.38 -9.76
N LEU A 195 8.21 1.84 -10.74
CA LEU A 195 7.59 1.17 -11.88
C LEU A 195 7.11 -0.21 -11.46
N MET A 196 5.81 -0.45 -11.60
CA MET A 196 5.22 -1.78 -11.48
C MET A 196 5.03 -2.38 -12.87
N ASN A 197 5.82 -3.43 -13.18
CA ASN A 197 5.85 -4.05 -14.51
C ASN A 197 4.51 -4.68 -14.93
N SER A 198 3.70 -5.14 -13.97
CA SER A 198 2.41 -5.79 -14.19
C SER A 198 1.21 -4.84 -14.09
N PHE A 199 1.41 -3.53 -13.85
CA PHE A 199 0.30 -2.59 -13.55
C PHE A 199 -0.79 -2.53 -14.63
N SER A 200 -0.45 -2.76 -15.89
CA SER A 200 -1.39 -2.75 -17.02
C SER A 200 -1.79 -4.15 -17.49
N MET A 201 -1.53 -5.19 -16.68
CA MET A 201 -1.77 -6.59 -17.01
C MET A 201 -2.62 -7.26 -15.94
N THR A 202 -3.65 -8.00 -16.34
CA THR A 202 -4.41 -8.88 -15.44
C THR A 202 -3.56 -10.07 -14.99
N THR A 203 -3.98 -10.79 -13.95
CA THR A 203 -3.26 -11.99 -13.48
C THR A 203 -3.00 -13.02 -14.59
N PRO A 204 -3.98 -13.40 -15.44
CA PRO A 204 -3.75 -14.37 -16.52
C PRO A 204 -2.76 -13.85 -17.57
N GLU A 205 -2.82 -12.55 -17.89
CA GLU A 205 -1.89 -11.94 -18.84
C GLU A 205 -0.46 -11.91 -18.29
N CYS A 206 -0.32 -11.61 -17.00
CA CYS A 206 0.98 -11.57 -16.35
C CYS A 206 1.60 -12.96 -16.25
N ILE A 207 0.86 -13.96 -15.74
CA ILE A 207 1.32 -15.36 -15.65
C ILE A 207 1.72 -15.87 -17.02
N ARG A 208 0.87 -15.68 -18.04
CA ARG A 208 1.18 -16.12 -19.41
C ARG A 208 2.47 -15.49 -19.93
N LYS A 209 2.70 -14.20 -19.64
CA LYS A 209 3.91 -13.50 -20.07
C LYS A 209 5.16 -13.97 -19.32
N ASP A 210 5.02 -14.29 -18.04
CA ASP A 210 6.08 -14.87 -17.21
C ASP A 210 6.47 -16.26 -17.72
N GLU A 211 5.49 -17.11 -18.01
CA GLU A 211 5.67 -18.48 -18.52
C GLU A 211 6.26 -18.53 -19.94
N HIS A 212 5.87 -17.59 -20.82
CA HIS A 212 6.39 -17.50 -22.19
C HIS A 212 7.69 -16.70 -22.31
N TYR A 213 8.27 -16.24 -21.19
CA TYR A 213 9.54 -15.53 -21.24
C TYR A 213 10.71 -16.51 -21.45
N PHE A 214 10.99 -16.86 -22.71
CA PHE A 214 12.15 -17.68 -23.14
C PHE A 214 13.48 -16.90 -23.10
N GLY A 215 13.64 -15.97 -22.17
CA GLY A 215 14.84 -15.15 -22.02
C GLY A 215 15.90 -15.84 -21.16
N LEU A 216 17.18 -15.62 -21.46
CA LEU A 216 18.31 -16.05 -20.62
C LEU A 216 18.39 -15.29 -19.27
N ASN A 217 17.51 -14.32 -19.03
CA ASN A 217 17.44 -13.51 -17.83
C ASN A 217 16.14 -13.80 -17.07
N GLU A 218 16.24 -14.12 -15.77
CA GLU A 218 15.13 -14.43 -14.85
C GLU A 218 14.31 -13.19 -14.43
N ASN A 219 13.93 -12.32 -15.37
CA ASN A 219 13.13 -11.16 -15.02
C ASN A 219 11.65 -11.55 -14.95
N ARG A 220 11.19 -11.92 -13.75
CA ARG A 220 9.77 -12.15 -13.49
C ARG A 220 8.96 -10.86 -13.55
N PHE A 221 7.76 -10.92 -14.14
CA PHE A 221 6.86 -9.78 -14.27
C PHE A 221 5.94 -9.59 -13.06
N CYS A 222 5.55 -10.67 -12.40
CA CYS A 222 4.73 -10.68 -11.20
C CYS A 222 5.09 -11.84 -10.28
N PHE A 223 4.60 -11.74 -9.05
CA PHE A 223 4.66 -12.80 -8.06
C PHE A 223 3.25 -13.16 -7.64
N ASN A 224 3.02 -14.45 -7.39
CA ASN A 224 1.78 -14.90 -6.77
C ASN A 224 1.77 -14.40 -5.32
N LEU A 225 0.64 -13.83 -4.91
CA LEU A 225 0.40 -13.53 -3.51
C LEU A 225 0.18 -14.88 -2.80
N ALA A 226 1.14 -15.29 -1.99
CA ALA A 226 1.07 -16.53 -1.22
C ALA A 226 0.94 -16.19 0.26
N ALA A 227 0.13 -16.98 0.96
CA ALA A 227 -0.11 -16.83 2.38
C ALA A 227 0.08 -18.16 3.10
N GLN A 228 0.42 -18.10 4.40
CA GLN A 228 0.65 -19.31 5.20
C GLN A 228 -0.24 -19.32 6.44
N ASN A 229 -1.25 -20.19 6.39
CA ASN A 229 -2.12 -20.45 7.54
C ASN A 229 -1.37 -21.21 8.63
N ILE A 230 -1.63 -20.85 9.88
CA ILE A 230 -1.06 -21.51 11.05
C ILE A 230 -2.19 -22.27 11.75
N TYR A 231 -2.00 -23.55 12.03
CA TYR A 231 -2.98 -24.33 12.80
C TYR A 231 -2.32 -25.08 13.96
N VAL A 232 -3.03 -25.15 15.08
CA VAL A 232 -2.57 -25.80 16.32
C VAL A 232 -3.69 -26.67 16.88
N PRO A 233 -3.56 -28.01 16.81
CA PRO A 233 -4.51 -28.91 17.46
C PRO A 233 -4.27 -28.86 18.98
N PHE A 234 -5.23 -28.29 19.72
CA PHE A 234 -5.13 -28.14 21.16
C PHE A 234 -5.54 -29.43 21.90
N LEU A 235 -6.69 -29.99 21.50
CA LEU A 235 -7.15 -31.32 21.92
C LEU A 235 -7.40 -32.17 20.70
N SER A 236 -6.83 -33.38 20.71
CA SER A 236 -7.00 -34.37 19.65
C SER A 236 -7.34 -35.72 20.26
N ASN A 237 -8.62 -36.08 20.13
CA ASN A 237 -9.16 -37.38 20.43
C ASN A 237 -9.52 -38.07 19.11
N LYS A 238 -8.82 -39.17 18.81
CA LYS A 238 -8.99 -39.95 17.58
C LYS A 238 -10.39 -40.56 17.43
N THR A 239 -11.15 -40.69 18.52
CA THR A 239 -12.49 -41.30 18.49
C THR A 239 -13.61 -40.29 18.20
N SER A 240 -13.33 -38.99 18.22
CA SER A 240 -14.33 -37.94 18.04
C SER A 240 -14.17 -37.25 16.69
N ASN A 241 -15.25 -37.21 15.91
CA ASN A 241 -15.28 -36.51 14.61
C ASN A 241 -15.71 -35.04 14.74
N ARG A 242 -15.91 -34.53 15.97
CA ARG A 242 -16.40 -33.17 16.21
C ARG A 242 -15.25 -32.25 16.62
N TYR A 243 -15.05 -31.20 15.84
CA TYR A 243 -14.05 -30.16 16.09
C TYR A 243 -14.74 -28.85 16.50
N LEU A 244 -14.25 -28.25 17.58
CA LEU A 244 -14.44 -26.85 17.87
C LEU A 244 -13.26 -26.10 17.24
N VAL A 245 -13.55 -25.31 16.20
CA VAL A 245 -12.55 -24.47 15.54
C VAL A 245 -12.62 -23.08 16.14
N VAL A 246 -11.49 -22.61 16.65
CA VAL A 246 -11.31 -21.21 17.05
C VAL A 246 -10.38 -20.59 16.01
N SER A 247 -10.85 -19.55 15.33
CA SER A 247 -10.08 -18.93 14.26
C SER A 247 -9.89 -17.43 14.42
N THR A 248 -8.79 -16.91 13.86
CA THR A 248 -8.53 -15.49 13.74
C THR A 248 -7.89 -15.16 12.38
N LYS A 249 -8.07 -13.93 11.92
CA LYS A 249 -7.33 -13.34 10.80
C LYS A 249 -5.93 -12.91 11.28
N LEU A 250 -4.92 -13.10 10.42
CA LEU A 250 -3.52 -12.74 10.68
C LEU A 250 -3.00 -11.62 9.77
N ASP A 251 -3.57 -11.46 8.58
CA ASP A 251 -3.10 -10.52 7.56
C ASP A 251 -3.69 -9.12 7.70
N THR A 252 -2.96 -8.09 7.28
CA THR A 252 -3.43 -6.70 7.30
C THR A 252 -3.14 -6.06 5.95
N ARG A 253 -3.99 -5.12 5.50
CA ARG A 253 -3.78 -4.41 4.23
C ARG A 253 -3.97 -2.91 4.42
N CYS A 254 -3.23 -2.14 3.63
CA CYS A 254 -3.36 -0.68 3.56
C CYS A 254 -3.02 -0.20 2.17
N LEU A 255 -3.34 1.07 1.90
CA LEU A 255 -2.98 1.75 0.66
C LEU A 255 -1.46 1.81 0.40
N PHE A 256 -0.66 1.86 1.48
CA PHE A 256 0.80 1.83 1.43
C PHE A 256 1.28 0.55 2.12
N SER A 257 1.80 -0.40 1.35
CA SER A 257 1.94 -1.82 1.74
C SER A 257 2.75 -2.03 3.03
N GLU A 258 3.86 -1.31 3.18
CA GLU A 258 4.77 -1.46 4.33
C GLU A 258 4.38 -0.57 5.53
N ALA A 259 3.34 0.27 5.39
CA ALA A 259 2.93 1.21 6.43
C ALA A 259 1.92 0.61 7.44
N CYS A 260 1.48 -0.63 7.23
CA CYS A 260 0.43 -1.31 7.99
C CYS A 260 0.86 -1.78 9.37
N LEU A 261 0.04 -1.48 10.38
CA LEU A 261 0.18 -2.04 11.72
C LEU A 261 -1.02 -2.89 12.15
N GLY A 262 -2.18 -2.73 11.50
CA GLY A 262 -3.41 -3.48 11.83
C GLY A 262 -3.81 -3.44 13.31
N ALA A 263 -3.56 -2.32 14.01
CA ALA A 263 -3.61 -2.30 15.48
C ALA A 263 -4.97 -2.72 16.05
N ASN A 264 -6.07 -2.17 15.53
CA ASN A 264 -7.43 -2.49 15.99
C ASN A 264 -8.09 -3.63 15.21
N SER A 265 -7.61 -3.92 14.01
CA SER A 265 -8.21 -4.89 13.09
C SER A 265 -7.68 -6.30 13.34
N GLU A 266 -6.35 -6.48 13.43
CA GLU A 266 -5.73 -7.81 13.52
C GLU A 266 -4.84 -7.99 14.74
N LEU A 267 -4.07 -6.98 15.15
CA LEU A 267 -3.12 -7.17 16.26
C LEU A 267 -3.85 -7.51 17.57
N THR A 268 -4.97 -6.83 17.84
CA THR A 268 -5.84 -7.13 18.99
C THR A 268 -6.42 -8.53 18.94
N SER A 269 -6.92 -8.97 17.78
CA SER A 269 -7.50 -10.31 17.63
C SER A 269 -6.44 -11.40 17.80
N ILE A 270 -5.25 -11.22 17.21
CA ILE A 270 -4.08 -12.09 17.39
C ILE A 270 -3.67 -12.16 18.87
N MET A 271 -3.58 -11.02 19.57
CA MET A 271 -3.21 -10.98 20.98
C MET A 271 -4.22 -11.74 21.86
N VAL A 272 -5.51 -11.55 21.62
CA VAL A 272 -6.58 -12.28 22.34
C VAL A 272 -6.51 -13.77 22.03
N PHE A 273 -6.32 -14.13 20.76
CA PHE A 273 -6.20 -15.50 20.30
C PHE A 273 -5.03 -16.24 20.96
N LEU A 274 -3.84 -15.63 21.00
CA LEU A 274 -2.66 -16.18 21.67
C LEU A 274 -2.84 -16.25 23.19
N SER A 275 -3.47 -15.23 23.80
CA SER A 275 -3.76 -15.21 25.23
C SER A 275 -4.74 -16.33 25.63
N MET A 276 -5.72 -16.60 24.78
CA MET A 276 -6.67 -17.70 24.96
C MET A 276 -5.95 -19.05 24.90
N ILE A 277 -5.10 -19.27 23.89
CA ILE A 277 -4.28 -20.50 23.78
C ILE A 277 -3.40 -20.68 25.02
N HIS A 278 -2.70 -19.62 25.43
CA HIS A 278 -1.83 -19.65 26.60
C HIS A 278 -2.59 -20.01 27.88
N THR A 279 -3.76 -19.40 28.09
CA THR A 279 -4.58 -19.64 29.27
C THR A 279 -5.14 -21.06 29.28
N LEU A 280 -5.70 -21.52 28.16
CA LEU A 280 -6.24 -22.89 28.05
C LEU A 280 -5.15 -23.95 28.23
N SER A 281 -3.94 -23.70 27.75
CA SER A 281 -2.79 -24.61 27.92
C SER A 281 -2.51 -24.95 29.38
N LYS A 282 -2.73 -24.01 30.32
CA LYS A 282 -2.57 -24.26 31.76
C LYS A 282 -3.57 -25.27 32.32
N PHE A 283 -4.77 -25.35 31.73
CA PHE A 283 -5.85 -26.25 32.16
C PHE A 283 -6.04 -27.45 31.22
N LYS A 284 -5.09 -27.69 30.32
CA LYS A 284 -5.23 -28.69 29.24
C LYS A 284 -5.64 -30.09 29.75
N LYS A 285 -5.02 -30.56 30.85
CA LYS A 285 -5.30 -31.89 31.43
C LYS A 285 -6.74 -32.00 31.94
N GLU A 286 -7.24 -30.98 32.61
CA GLU A 286 -8.61 -30.94 33.16
C GLU A 286 -9.64 -30.93 32.03
N ILE A 287 -9.40 -30.10 31.00
CA ILE A 287 -10.27 -30.01 29.82
C ILE A 287 -10.27 -31.34 29.06
N GLN A 288 -9.11 -31.99 28.91
CA GLN A 288 -9.01 -33.28 28.23
C GLN A 288 -9.78 -34.39 28.94
N ASN A 289 -9.80 -34.41 30.27
CA ASN A 289 -10.53 -35.42 31.05
C ASN A 289 -12.06 -35.23 30.96
N ASN A 290 -12.53 -33.99 30.82
CA ASN A 290 -13.95 -33.64 30.84
C ASN A 290 -14.57 -33.44 29.44
N SER A 291 -13.77 -33.28 28.38
CA SER A 291 -14.25 -33.00 27.03
C SER A 291 -14.08 -34.18 26.08
N THR A 292 -15.13 -34.48 25.32
CA THR A 292 -15.11 -35.45 24.22
C THR A 292 -14.90 -34.80 22.84
N LYS A 293 -14.75 -33.47 22.78
CA LYS A 293 -14.58 -32.71 21.53
C LYS A 293 -13.12 -32.36 21.27
N ASN A 294 -12.74 -32.37 19.99
CA ASN A 294 -11.44 -31.86 19.55
C ASN A 294 -11.48 -30.34 19.48
N ILE A 295 -10.36 -29.68 19.78
CA ILE A 295 -10.24 -28.22 19.70
C ILE A 295 -9.07 -27.90 18.79
N LEU A 296 -9.34 -27.08 17.77
CA LEU A 296 -8.38 -26.67 16.76
C LEU A 296 -8.32 -25.14 16.72
N PHE A 297 -7.13 -24.58 16.91
CA PHE A 297 -6.86 -23.17 16.72
C PHE A 297 -6.31 -22.96 15.32
N ILE A 298 -6.83 -22.00 14.55
CA ILE A 298 -6.35 -21.66 13.21
C ILE A 298 -6.20 -20.15 13.05
N GLY A 299 -5.01 -19.69 12.67
CA GLY A 299 -4.78 -18.33 12.18
C GLY A 299 -4.74 -18.35 10.66
N PHE A 300 -5.62 -17.57 10.03
CA PHE A 300 -5.67 -17.44 8.58
C PHE A 300 -4.85 -16.24 8.12
N ASP A 301 -3.91 -16.48 7.22
CA ASP A 301 -3.14 -15.47 6.50
C ASP A 301 -3.68 -15.35 5.07
N GLY A 302 -3.65 -14.15 4.50
CA GLY A 302 -4.19 -13.88 3.17
C GLY A 302 -5.70 -14.06 3.06
N VAL A 303 -6.46 -13.60 4.05
CA VAL A 303 -7.94 -13.68 4.03
C VAL A 303 -8.56 -12.83 2.92
N LEU A 304 -7.83 -11.83 2.41
CA LEU A 304 -8.25 -11.03 1.26
C LEU A 304 -8.56 -11.93 0.05
N ASP A 305 -9.81 -11.85 -0.43
CA ASP A 305 -10.35 -12.66 -1.52
C ASP A 305 -10.30 -14.19 -1.33
N PHE A 306 -10.11 -14.69 -0.10
CA PHE A 306 -9.90 -16.11 0.19
C PHE A 306 -8.86 -16.70 -0.77
N VAL A 307 -7.60 -16.27 -0.66
CA VAL A 307 -6.50 -16.81 -1.46
C VAL A 307 -6.50 -18.35 -1.34
N THR A 308 -6.96 -19.02 -2.41
CA THR A 308 -6.96 -20.49 -2.54
C THR A 308 -5.64 -20.99 -3.11
#